data_AF-A0A7L3EVV7-F1
#
_entry.id   AF-A0A7L3EVV7-F1
#
_cell.length_a   1.000
_cell.length_b   1.000
_cell.length_c   1.000
_cell.angle_alpha   90.00
_cell.angle_beta   90.00
_cell.angle_gamma   90.00
#
_symmetry.space_group_name_H-M   'P 1'
#
loop_
_entity.id
_entity.type
_entity.pdbx_description
1 polymer ?
#
loop_
_entity_poly.entity_id
_entity_poly.type
_entity_poly.pdbx_seq_one_letter_code
_entity_poly.pdbx_strand_id
1 'polypeptide(L)'
;ELLHGYLHSAVTGSLKGYSRSPDDDVFIHLAKTYSSNHASMYKGTECDNRQTFPEGITNGYSWYQLEGGMQDYNYVWGQCFEITLELSCCKYPPADQLEKFWRDNKVALIEYIKQV
;
A
#
# COMPACT_ATOMS: atom_id res chain seq x y z
N GLU A 1 4.41 2.16 -4.07
CA GLU A 1 4.30 0.86 -3.38
C GLU A 1 3.12 0.95 -2.43
N LEU A 2 2.46 -0.15 -2.13
CA LEU A 2 1.17 -0.15 -1.44
C LEU A 2 1.17 -1.21 -0.35
N LEU A 3 1.11 -0.77 0.91
CA LEU A 3 1.05 -1.69 2.04
C LEU A 3 -0.38 -2.04 2.38
N HIS A 4 -0.65 -3.34 2.42
CA HIS A 4 -1.91 -3.94 2.84
C HIS A 4 -1.59 -5.04 3.84
N GLY A 5 -1.49 -4.75 5.13
CA GLY A 5 -1.16 -5.83 6.04
C GLY A 5 -1.03 -5.45 7.49
N TYR A 6 -1.43 -6.41 8.31
CA TYR A 6 -1.82 -6.30 9.69
C TYR A 6 -0.67 -6.54 10.68
N LEU A 7 -0.78 -5.93 11.86
CA LEU A 7 -0.02 -6.34 13.04
C LEU A 7 -0.51 -7.67 13.61
N HIS A 8 0.45 -8.54 13.86
CA HIS A 8 0.43 -9.70 14.74
C HIS A 8 -0.73 -9.70 15.78
N SER A 9 -1.86 -10.33 15.44
CA SER A 9 -2.74 -10.90 16.45
C SER A 9 -2.80 -12.39 16.19
N ALA A 10 -2.50 -13.17 17.21
CA ALA A 10 -2.44 -14.63 17.20
C ALA A 10 -3.83 -15.29 17.01
N VAL A 11 -4.69 -14.71 16.17
CA VAL A 11 -6.06 -15.16 15.92
C VAL A 11 -6.15 -15.91 14.57
N THR A 12 -5.24 -15.67 13.63
CA THR A 12 -5.11 -16.46 12.40
C THR A 12 -3.64 -16.59 12.03
N GLY A 13 -3.13 -17.82 11.91
CA GLY A 13 -1.71 -18.14 11.89
C GLY A 13 -0.85 -17.34 10.89
N SER A 14 0.34 -16.96 11.34
CA SER A 14 1.42 -16.48 10.48
C SER A 14 1.89 -17.60 9.56
N LEU A 15 1.57 -17.51 8.27
CA LEU A 15 2.25 -18.27 7.24
C LEU A 15 3.52 -17.49 6.90
N LYS A 16 4.70 -18.01 7.29
CA LYS A 16 6.06 -17.51 7.00
C LYS A 16 6.10 -16.19 6.20
N GLY A 17 5.99 -15.06 6.90
CA GLY A 17 6.19 -13.75 6.31
C GLY A 17 4.96 -13.07 5.70
N TYR A 18 3.74 -13.58 5.87
CA TYR A 18 2.50 -12.89 5.47
C TYR A 18 1.53 -12.79 6.66
N SER A 19 1.03 -11.59 6.93
CA SER A 19 0.09 -11.33 8.02
C SER A 19 -1.29 -10.97 7.47
N ARG A 20 -2.21 -11.94 7.50
CA ARG A 20 -3.53 -11.84 6.88
C ARG A 20 -4.54 -11.24 7.84
N SER A 21 -5.30 -10.22 7.41
CA SER A 21 -6.46 -9.71 8.15
C SER A 21 -7.74 -10.48 7.78
N PRO A 22 -8.83 -10.35 8.57
CA PRO A 22 -10.14 -10.88 8.19
C PRO A 22 -10.66 -10.37 6.84
N ASP A 23 -10.40 -9.10 6.52
CA ASP A 23 -10.82 -8.42 5.28
C ASP A 23 -9.68 -8.27 4.26
N ASP A 24 -8.78 -9.25 4.23
CA ASP A 24 -7.59 -9.27 3.37
C ASP A 24 -7.92 -9.10 1.88
N ASP A 25 -9.04 -9.66 1.42
CA ASP A 25 -9.53 -9.51 0.05
C ASP A 25 -9.95 -8.07 -0.27
N VAL A 26 -10.64 -7.39 0.66
CA VAL A 26 -10.99 -5.97 0.54
C VAL A 26 -9.72 -5.12 0.47
N PHE A 27 -8.75 -5.38 1.34
CA PHE A 27 -7.46 -4.68 1.29
C PHE A 27 -6.75 -4.90 -0.04
N ILE A 28 -6.63 -6.13 -0.53
CA ILE A 28 -6.04 -6.40 -1.85
C ILE A 28 -6.80 -5.67 -2.96
N HIS A 29 -8.13 -5.59 -2.91
CA HIS A 29 -8.94 -4.85 -3.88
C HIS A 29 -8.66 -3.35 -3.85
N LEU A 30 -8.63 -2.74 -2.66
CA LEU A 30 -8.28 -1.32 -2.46
C LEU A 30 -6.86 -1.01 -2.99
N ALA A 31 -5.90 -1.89 -2.69
CA ALA A 31 -4.54 -1.86 -3.20
C ALA A 31 -4.50 -1.79 -4.72
N LYS A 32 -5.12 -2.79 -5.35
CA LYS A 32 -5.08 -2.97 -6.80
C LYS A 32 -5.78 -1.81 -7.48
N THR A 33 -6.85 -1.29 -6.90
CA THR A 33 -7.56 -0.10 -7.41
C THR A 33 -6.61 1.08 -7.52
N TYR A 34 -5.83 1.39 -6.49
CA TYR A 34 -4.84 2.48 -6.58
C TYR A 34 -3.70 2.14 -7.55
N SER A 35 -3.08 0.97 -7.37
CA SER A 35 -1.88 0.56 -8.11
C SER A 35 -2.08 0.54 -9.62
N SER A 36 -3.18 -0.06 -10.07
CA SER A 36 -3.51 -0.25 -11.49
C SER A 36 -3.86 1.06 -12.20
N ASN A 37 -4.35 2.06 -11.46
CA ASN A 37 -4.68 3.38 -11.97
C ASN A 37 -3.53 4.39 -11.84
N HIS A 38 -2.45 4.04 -11.13
CA HIS A 38 -1.23 4.85 -11.09
C HIS A 38 -0.43 4.67 -12.40
N ALA A 39 0.28 5.71 -12.84
CA ALA A 39 1.02 5.69 -14.11
C ALA A 39 2.02 4.52 -14.24
N SER A 40 2.57 4.06 -13.12
CA SER A 40 3.69 3.12 -13.11
C SER A 40 3.74 2.17 -11.92
N MET A 41 2.88 2.32 -10.91
CA MET A 41 3.01 1.56 -9.66
C MET A 41 2.78 0.06 -9.89
N TYR A 42 1.79 -0.28 -10.73
CA TYR A 42 1.48 -1.65 -11.14
C TYR A 42 2.66 -2.42 -11.74
N LYS A 43 3.69 -1.72 -12.25
CA LYS A 43 4.90 -2.35 -12.80
C LYS A 43 5.72 -3.04 -11.72
N GLY A 44 5.64 -2.56 -10.49
CA GLY A 44 6.25 -3.21 -9.33
C GLY A 44 7.76 -3.08 -9.19
N THR A 45 8.43 -2.29 -10.04
CA THR A 45 9.91 -2.26 -10.15
C THR A 45 10.51 -0.85 -10.21
N GLU A 46 9.88 0.16 -9.60
CA GLU A 46 10.32 1.56 -9.80
C GLU A 46 11.61 1.96 -9.06
N CYS A 47 11.95 1.32 -7.93
CA CYS A 47 13.09 1.74 -7.10
C CYS A 47 14.30 0.79 -7.24
N ASP A 48 15.38 1.27 -7.88
CA ASP A 48 16.76 0.73 -7.93
C ASP A 48 16.96 -0.79 -7.68
N ASN A 49 16.12 -1.63 -8.28
CA ASN A 49 16.20 -3.10 -8.24
C ASN A 49 16.31 -3.74 -6.84
N ARG A 50 15.96 -3.02 -5.77
CA ARG A 50 16.10 -3.56 -4.39
C ARG A 50 14.99 -4.54 -4.04
N GLN A 51 13.80 -4.33 -4.58
CA GLN A 51 12.63 -5.15 -4.28
C GLN A 51 11.61 -5.03 -5.41
N THR A 52 10.94 -6.14 -5.72
CA THR A 52 9.84 -6.17 -6.69
C THR A 52 8.54 -6.38 -5.94
N PHE A 53 7.53 -5.59 -6.27
CA PHE A 53 6.18 -5.70 -5.72
C PHE A 53 5.24 -6.08 -6.85
N PRO A 54 4.93 -7.37 -7.05
CA PRO A 54 4.00 -7.81 -8.09
C PRO A 54 2.70 -7.02 -8.03
N GLU A 55 2.24 -6.53 -9.18
CA GLU A 55 1.05 -5.67 -9.30
C GLU A 55 1.13 -4.36 -8.50
N GLY A 56 2.32 -3.95 -8.04
CA GLY A 56 2.56 -2.73 -7.28
C GLY A 56 2.04 -2.74 -5.84
N ILE A 57 1.67 -3.91 -5.31
CA ILE A 57 1.09 -4.08 -3.98
C ILE A 57 1.93 -5.03 -3.13
N THR A 58 1.84 -4.91 -1.81
CA THR A 58 2.50 -5.82 -0.87
C THR A 58 1.76 -5.91 0.44
N ASN A 59 1.97 -7.00 1.16
CA ASN A 59 1.55 -7.08 2.55
C ASN A 59 2.57 -6.39 3.45
N GLY A 60 2.07 -5.61 4.41
CA GLY A 60 2.91 -4.85 5.36
C GLY A 60 4.01 -5.73 5.96
N TYR A 61 3.61 -6.83 6.59
CA TYR A 61 4.49 -7.77 7.25
C TYR A 61 5.44 -8.50 6.27
N SER A 62 4.99 -8.77 5.04
CA SER A 62 5.84 -9.36 3.99
C SER A 62 6.95 -8.44 3.50
N TRP A 63 6.72 -7.13 3.58
CA TRP A 63 7.76 -6.16 3.25
C TRP A 63 8.76 -6.01 4.39
N TYR A 64 8.28 -5.57 5.55
CA TYR A 64 9.03 -5.50 6.79
C TYR A 64 8.07 -5.41 7.98
N GLN A 65 8.50 -5.90 9.14
CA GLN A 65 7.68 -5.85 10.35
C GLN A 65 7.70 -4.43 10.92
N LEU A 66 6.52 -3.84 11.11
CA LEU A 66 6.36 -2.52 11.70
C LEU A 66 5.33 -2.59 12.82
N GLU A 67 5.76 -2.42 14.07
CA GLU A 67 4.86 -2.39 15.23
C GLU A 67 4.36 -0.99 15.54
N GLY A 68 3.06 -0.87 15.86
CA GLY A 68 2.43 0.40 16.24
C GLY A 68 2.12 1.35 15.08
N GLY A 69 1.89 0.82 13.87
CA GLY A 69 1.51 1.62 12.71
C GLY A 69 0.09 2.19 12.80
N MET A 70 -0.11 3.39 12.24
CA MET A 70 -1.42 4.06 12.16
C MET A 70 -2.43 3.23 11.33
N GLN A 71 -1.97 2.58 10.27
CA GLN A 71 -2.78 1.72 9.41
C GLN A 71 -3.50 0.63 10.21
N ASP A 72 -2.77 -0.07 11.07
CA ASP A 72 -3.32 -1.14 11.90
C ASP A 72 -4.22 -0.59 13.01
N TYR A 73 -3.84 0.55 13.61
CA TYR A 73 -4.66 1.25 14.60
C TYR A 73 -6.06 1.55 14.05
N ASN A 74 -6.12 2.09 12.83
CA ASN A 74 -7.37 2.50 12.20
C ASN A 74 -8.31 1.33 11.92
N TYR A 75 -7.78 0.17 11.52
CA TYR A 75 -8.62 -1.01 11.33
C TYR A 75 -9.06 -1.63 12.67
N VAL A 76 -8.15 -1.79 13.64
CA VAL A 76 -8.45 -2.45 14.92
C VAL A 76 -9.40 -1.62 15.79
N TRP A 77 -9.13 -0.32 15.90
CA TRP A 77 -9.78 0.56 16.88
C TRP A 77 -10.53 1.72 16.23
N GLY A 78 -10.09 2.19 15.06
CA GLY A 78 -10.70 3.31 14.35
C GLY A 78 -11.93 2.95 13.52
N GLN A 79 -12.25 1.65 13.37
CA GLN A 79 -13.31 1.15 12.48
C GLN A 79 -13.20 1.69 11.05
N CYS A 80 -11.96 1.93 10.59
CA CYS A 80 -11.65 2.55 9.31
C CYS A 80 -10.62 1.71 8.57
N PHE A 81 -10.87 1.48 7.28
CA PHE A 81 -9.96 0.68 6.46
C PHE A 81 -8.93 1.64 5.86
N GLU A 82 -7.70 1.55 6.35
CA GLU A 82 -6.57 2.36 5.89
C GLU A 82 -5.56 1.52 5.12
N ILE A 83 -4.94 2.14 4.11
CA ILE A 83 -3.83 1.57 3.34
C ILE A 83 -2.69 2.60 3.30
N THR A 84 -1.45 2.15 3.21
CA THR A 84 -0.30 3.07 3.09
C THR A 84 0.17 3.17 1.63
N LEU A 85 0.27 4.40 1.12
CA LEU A 85 0.74 4.72 -0.22
C LEU A 85 2.19 5.24 -0.21
N GLU A 86 3.14 4.47 -0.74
CA GLU A 86 4.51 4.91 -0.99
C GLU A 86 4.61 5.48 -2.41
N LEU A 87 4.58 6.80 -2.53
CA LEU A 87 4.39 7.48 -3.82
C LEU A 87 5.69 7.68 -4.62
N SER A 88 6.85 7.58 -3.97
CA SER A 88 8.13 7.92 -4.58
C SER A 88 9.32 7.30 -3.85
N CYS A 89 10.30 6.80 -4.59
CA CYS A 89 11.58 6.33 -4.03
C CYS A 89 12.37 7.48 -3.37
N CYS A 90 12.31 8.68 -3.95
CA CYS A 90 12.91 9.89 -3.39
C CYS A 90 11.94 10.51 -2.38
N LYS A 91 12.29 10.51 -1.09
CA LYS A 91 11.44 11.05 -0.02
C LYS A 91 11.18 12.56 -0.14
N TYR A 92 12.09 13.28 -0.77
CA TYR A 92 12.02 14.74 -0.92
C TYR A 92 12.45 15.11 -2.35
N PRO A 93 11.57 14.89 -3.35
CA PRO A 93 11.90 15.19 -4.73
C PRO A 93 11.98 16.72 -4.95
N PRO A 94 12.74 17.17 -5.97
CA PRO A 94 12.78 18.59 -6.32
C PRO A 94 11.41 19.10 -6.77
N ALA A 95 11.18 20.41 -6.59
CA ALA A 95 9.87 21.03 -6.82
C ALA A 95 9.36 20.92 -8.28
N ASP A 96 10.26 20.85 -9.24
CA ASP A 96 9.93 20.68 -10.67
C ASP A 96 9.33 19.31 -11.01
N GLN A 97 9.48 18.30 -10.13
CA GLN A 97 8.88 16.98 -10.30
C GLN A 97 7.46 16.88 -9.74
N LEU A 98 7.01 17.84 -8.93
CA LEU A 98 5.72 17.76 -8.23
C LEU A 98 4.53 17.68 -9.20
N GLU A 99 4.59 18.42 -10.31
CA GLU A 99 3.52 18.36 -11.32
C GLU A 99 3.43 16.96 -11.97
N LYS A 100 4.58 16.31 -12.17
CA LYS A 100 4.60 14.94 -12.68
C LYS A 100 3.98 13.98 -11.66
N PHE A 101 4.37 14.05 -10.38
CA PHE A 101 3.76 13.21 -9.33
C PHE A 101 2.25 13.40 -9.26
N TRP A 102 1.76 14.64 -9.35
CA TRP A 102 0.33 14.89 -9.40
C TRP A 102 -0.34 14.18 -10.57
N ARG A 103 0.18 14.34 -11.79
CA ARG A 103 -0.40 13.69 -12.99
C ARG A 103 -0.38 12.17 -12.87
N ASP A 104 0.68 11.58 -12.32
CA ASP A 104 0.82 10.14 -12.17
C ASP A 104 -0.16 9.55 -11.14
N ASN A 105 -0.51 10.32 -10.10
CA ASN A 105 -1.37 9.88 -8.99
C ASN A 105 -2.83 10.30 -9.13
N LYS A 106 -3.14 11.33 -9.92
CA LYS A 106 -4.47 11.95 -9.97
C LYS A 106 -5.58 10.93 -10.21
N VAL A 107 -5.44 10.05 -11.21
CA VAL A 107 -6.47 9.06 -11.54
C VAL A 107 -6.60 8.02 -10.41
N ALA A 108 -5.47 7.51 -9.92
CA ALA A 108 -5.43 6.55 -8.81
C ALA A 108 -6.13 7.05 -7.54
N LEU A 109 -5.89 8.31 -7.16
CA LEU A 109 -6.53 8.96 -6.02
C LEU A 109 -8.05 9.02 -6.18
N ILE A 110 -8.53 9.40 -7.37
CA ILE A 110 -9.97 9.48 -7.66
C ILE A 110 -10.61 8.08 -7.65
N GLU A 111 -9.98 7.08 -8.25
CA GLU A 111 -10.52 5.71 -8.26
C GLU A 111 -10.53 5.07 -6.86
N TYR A 112 -9.55 5.39 -6.03
CA TYR A 112 -9.52 4.95 -4.63
C TYR A 112 -10.66 5.57 -3.80
N ILE A 113 -10.91 6.88 -3.94
CA ILE A 113 -12.01 7.56 -3.25
C ILE A 113 -13.38 6.99 -3.67
N LYS A 114 -13.53 6.45 -4.88
CA LYS A 114 -14.79 5.81 -5.29
C LYS A 114 -15.08 4.48 -4.61
N GLN A 115 -14.10 3.88 -3.91
CA GLN A 115 -14.29 2.63 -3.18
C GLN A 115 -14.91 2.83 -1.78
N VAL A 116 -15.12 4.09 -1.38
CA VAL A 116 -15.76 4.49 -0.11
C VAL A 116 -17.09 5.19 -0.34
#